data_AF-H1KVM7-F1
#
_entry.id   AF-H1KVM7-F1
#
_cell.length_a   1.000
_cell.length_b   1.000
_cell.length_c   1.000
_cell.angle_alpha   90.00
_cell.angle_beta   90.00
_cell.angle_gamma   90.00
#
_symmetry.space_group_name_H-M   'P 1'
#
loop_
_entity.id
_entity.type
_entity.pdbx_description
1 polymer ?
#
loop_
_entity_poly.entity_id
_entity_poly.type
_entity_poly.pdbx_seq_one_letter_code
_entity_poly.pdbx_strand_id
1 'polypeptide(L)'
;MLAALTALQQADTAFPSGSFAFSNGLEGLVAENPAFDEAALARTVAAALRFRWAETDRVALILAHRAGGAIERLAAIDAAVEAASLA
;
A
#
# COMPACT_ATOMS: atom_id res chain seq x y z
N MET A 1 -21.10 -15.90 -0.80
CA MET A 1 -21.42 -14.75 -1.68
C MET A 1 -21.18 -13.41 -0.99
N LEU A 2 -21.70 -13.19 0.23
CA LEU A 2 -21.51 -11.93 0.96
C LEU A 2 -20.03 -11.50 1.08
N ALA A 3 -19.15 -12.39 1.51
CA ALA A 3 -17.72 -12.08 1.64
C ALA A 3 -17.05 -11.59 0.34
N ALA A 4 -17.46 -12.12 -0.81
CA ALA A 4 -16.92 -11.71 -2.10
C ALA A 4 -17.43 -10.30 -2.50
N LEU A 5 -18.70 -10.01 -2.25
CA LEU A 5 -19.27 -8.68 -2.49
C LEU A 5 -18.67 -7.64 -1.55
N THR A 6 -18.43 -7.99 -0.28
CA THR A 6 -17.73 -7.12 0.67
C THR A 6 -16.30 -6.85 0.22
N ALA A 7 -15.56 -7.86 -0.24
CA ALA A 7 -14.22 -7.66 -0.78
C ALA A 7 -14.22 -6.71 -1.98
N LEU A 8 -15.19 -6.85 -2.90
CA LEU A 8 -15.35 -5.92 -4.02
C LEU A 8 -15.68 -4.49 -3.54
N GLN A 9 -16.58 -4.35 -2.56
CA GLN A 9 -16.94 -3.05 -2.00
C GLN A 9 -15.74 -2.36 -1.34
N GLN A 10 -14.87 -3.10 -0.67
CA GLN A 10 -13.66 -2.56 -0.05
C GLN A 10 -12.56 -2.22 -1.08
N ALA A 11 -12.56 -2.89 -2.23
CA ALA A 11 -11.61 -2.64 -3.32
C ALA A 11 -12.06 -1.54 -4.29
N ASP A 12 -13.28 -1.02 -4.14
CA ASP A 12 -13.83 0.02 -4.99
C ASP A 12 -13.12 1.36 -4.76
N THR A 13 -12.78 2.06 -5.83
CA THR A 13 -12.18 3.40 -5.76
C THR A 13 -13.07 4.45 -5.09
N ALA A 14 -14.39 4.23 -5.04
CA ALA A 14 -15.35 5.06 -4.34
C ALA A 14 -15.46 4.72 -2.84
N PHE A 15 -14.76 3.70 -2.34
CA PHE A 15 -14.74 3.38 -0.92
C PHE A 15 -14.08 4.54 -0.14
N PRO A 16 -14.72 5.08 0.91
CA PRO A 16 -14.29 6.32 1.56
C PRO A 16 -13.14 6.10 2.55
N SER A 17 -12.02 5.52 2.09
CA SER A 17 -10.82 5.29 2.91
C SER A 17 -9.81 6.46 2.87
N GLY A 18 -10.00 7.45 2.00
CA GLY A 18 -9.04 8.54 1.78
C GLY A 18 -8.07 8.30 0.62
N SER A 19 -6.97 9.06 0.59
CA SER A 19 -5.97 9.00 -0.50
C SER A 19 -5.15 7.71 -0.50
N PHE A 20 -4.69 7.30 -1.69
CA PHE A 20 -3.92 6.07 -1.90
C PHE A 20 -2.46 6.21 -1.43
N ALA A 21 -1.96 5.22 -0.69
CA ALA A 21 -0.63 5.22 -0.06
C ALA A 21 0.59 5.22 -1.03
N PHE A 22 0.37 5.22 -2.34
CA PHE A 22 1.42 5.04 -3.36
C PHE A 22 1.59 6.22 -4.32
N SER A 23 0.84 7.30 -4.18
CA SER A 23 1.04 8.50 -5.02
C SER A 23 2.25 9.32 -4.58
N ASN A 24 2.64 9.22 -3.30
CA ASN A 24 3.74 9.99 -2.73
C ASN A 24 5.05 9.74 -3.50
N GLY A 25 5.54 10.80 -4.15
CA GLY A 25 6.81 10.80 -4.87
C GLY A 25 6.68 10.73 -6.40
N LEU A 26 5.50 10.43 -6.95
CA LEU A 26 5.31 10.43 -8.41
C LEU A 26 5.48 11.83 -8.99
N GLU A 27 4.94 12.85 -8.32
CA GLU A 27 5.09 14.25 -8.72
C GLU A 27 6.57 14.68 -8.72
N GLY A 28 7.35 14.19 -7.76
CA GLY A 28 8.80 14.42 -7.69
C GLY A 28 9.54 13.76 -8.85
N LEU A 29 9.24 12.49 -9.15
CA LEU A 29 9.84 11.77 -10.27
C LEU A 29 9.55 12.44 -11.63
N VAL A 30 8.34 12.98 -11.82
CA VAL A 30 7.98 13.74 -13.02
C VAL A 30 8.71 15.08 -13.07
N ALA A 31 8.80 15.78 -11.93
CA ALA A 31 9.50 17.07 -11.86
C ALA A 31 11.00 16.94 -12.17
N GLU A 32 11.64 15.85 -11.74
CA GLU A 32 13.07 15.59 -11.95
C GLU A 32 13.39 15.01 -13.33
N ASN A 33 12.43 14.35 -13.99
CA ASN A 33 12.61 13.75 -15.30
C ASN A 33 11.62 14.32 -16.33
N PRO A 34 12.02 15.33 -17.13
CA PRO A 34 11.19 15.88 -18.21
C PRO A 34 10.79 14.87 -19.29
N ALA A 35 11.47 13.72 -19.38
CA ALA A 35 11.14 12.62 -20.29
C ALA A 35 10.36 11.50 -19.61
N PHE A 36 9.72 11.77 -18.46
CA PHE A 36 8.88 10.79 -17.78
C PHE A 36 7.65 10.45 -18.65
N ASP A 37 7.63 9.22 -19.13
CA ASP A 37 6.64 8.69 -20.07
C ASP A 37 5.85 7.51 -19.46
N GLU A 38 4.98 6.90 -20.27
CA GLU A 38 4.20 5.72 -19.86
C GLU A 38 5.10 4.56 -19.42
N ALA A 39 6.22 4.34 -20.09
CA ALA A 39 7.14 3.28 -19.74
C ALA A 39 7.84 3.55 -18.40
N ALA A 40 8.18 4.82 -18.11
CA ALA A 40 8.68 5.23 -16.81
C ALA A 40 7.63 5.01 -15.71
N LEU A 41 6.37 5.39 -15.95
CA LEU A 41 5.28 5.13 -15.02
C LEU A 41 5.11 3.63 -14.72
N ALA A 42 5.08 2.79 -15.76
CA ALA A 42 4.97 1.35 -15.60
C ALA A 42 6.13 0.76 -14.77
N ARG A 43 7.36 1.24 -14.97
CA ARG A 43 8.52 0.84 -14.15
C ARG A 43 8.38 1.31 -12.70
N THR A 44 7.92 2.53 -12.48
CA THR A 44 7.68 3.08 -11.13
C THR A 44 6.63 2.25 -10.39
N VAL A 45 5.51 1.93 -11.03
CA VAL A 45 4.48 1.05 -10.46
C VAL A 45 5.03 -0.34 -10.15
N ALA A 46 5.79 -0.94 -11.08
CA ALA A 46 6.41 -2.25 -10.85
C ALA A 46 7.40 -2.22 -9.67
N ALA A 47 8.17 -1.14 -9.53
CA ALA A 47 9.07 -0.94 -8.40
C ALA A 47 8.30 -0.80 -7.08
N ALA A 48 7.25 0.02 -7.04
CA ALA A 48 6.38 0.17 -5.86
C ALA A 48 5.75 -1.16 -5.45
N LEU A 49 5.26 -1.94 -6.41
CA LEU A 49 4.69 -3.27 -6.16
C LEU A 49 5.74 -4.24 -5.59
N ARG A 50 6.96 -4.21 -6.10
CA ARG A 50 8.03 -5.12 -5.70
C ARG A 50 8.64 -4.76 -4.35
N PHE A 51 9.00 -3.51 -4.15
CA PHE A 51 9.85 -3.09 -3.03
C PHE A 51 9.06 -2.50 -1.86
N ARG A 52 7.82 -2.06 -2.08
CA ARG A 52 6.97 -1.54 -1.00
C ARG A 52 5.81 -2.49 -0.70
N TRP A 53 4.91 -2.68 -1.67
CA TRP A 53 3.72 -3.50 -1.45
C TRP A 53 4.06 -4.94 -1.05
N ALA A 54 4.93 -5.63 -1.80
CA ALA A 54 5.22 -7.04 -1.57
C ALA A 54 5.97 -7.30 -0.26
N GLU A 55 6.85 -6.39 0.14
CA GLU A 55 7.76 -6.57 1.28
C GLU A 55 7.25 -5.94 2.58
N THR A 56 6.35 -4.94 2.50
CA THR A 56 5.82 -4.22 3.67
C THR A 56 4.30 -4.36 3.77
N ASP A 57 3.52 -3.67 2.94
CA ASP A 57 2.06 -3.55 3.10
C ASP A 57 1.35 -4.91 3.08
N ARG A 58 1.70 -5.77 2.13
CA ARG A 58 1.14 -7.13 2.04
C ARG A 58 1.51 -7.98 3.25
N VAL A 59 2.72 -7.84 3.77
CA VAL A 59 3.18 -8.58 4.96
C VAL A 59 2.40 -8.11 6.18
N ALA A 60 2.29 -6.80 6.40
CA ALA A 60 1.50 -6.22 7.47
C ALA A 60 0.03 -6.65 7.41
N LEU A 61 -0.60 -6.62 6.22
CA LEU A 61 -1.97 -7.09 6.01
C LEU A 61 -2.16 -8.55 6.41
N ILE A 62 -1.26 -9.44 5.97
CA ILE A 62 -1.34 -10.87 6.30
C ILE A 62 -1.13 -11.11 7.80
N LEU A 63 -0.18 -10.41 8.42
CA LEU A 63 0.09 -10.52 9.85
C LEU A 63 -1.10 -10.01 10.68
N ALA A 64 -1.70 -8.90 10.29
CA ALA A 64 -2.88 -8.34 10.95
C ALA A 64 -4.09 -9.29 10.83
N HIS A 65 -4.34 -9.84 9.64
CA HIS A 65 -5.40 -10.85 9.45
C HIS A 65 -5.18 -12.07 10.35
N ARG A 66 -3.94 -12.58 10.44
CA ARG A 66 -3.58 -13.71 11.30
C ARG A 66 -3.56 -13.39 12.79
N ALA A 67 -3.51 -12.10 13.18
CA ALA A 67 -3.61 -11.70 14.57
C ALA A 67 -5.02 -11.91 15.14
N GLY A 68 -6.05 -11.98 14.28
CA GLY A 68 -7.41 -12.39 14.65
C GLY A 68 -8.04 -11.51 15.74
N GLY A 69 -7.64 -10.23 15.83
CA GLY A 69 -8.14 -9.29 16.84
C GLY A 69 -7.29 -9.19 18.12
N ALA A 70 -6.16 -9.89 18.22
CA ALA A 70 -5.23 -9.72 19.33
C ALA A 70 -4.58 -8.31 19.30
N ILE A 71 -5.14 -7.39 20.08
CA ILE A 71 -4.78 -5.95 20.06
C ILE A 71 -3.27 -5.72 20.25
N GLU A 72 -2.64 -6.40 21.21
CA GLU A 72 -1.19 -6.26 21.44
C GLU A 72 -0.35 -6.66 20.22
N ARG A 73 -0.78 -7.69 19.48
CA ARG A 73 -0.09 -8.10 18.25
C ARG A 73 -0.32 -7.09 17.12
N LEU A 74 -1.52 -6.52 17.03
CA LEU A 74 -1.84 -5.48 16.06
C LEU A 74 -1.02 -4.22 16.33
N ALA A 75 -0.91 -3.78 17.58
CA ALA A 75 -0.10 -2.63 17.97
C ALA A 75 1.39 -2.84 17.64
N ALA A 76 1.93 -4.04 17.84
CA ALA A 76 3.31 -4.36 17.47
C ALA A 76 3.54 -4.32 15.95
N ILE A 77 2.57 -4.78 15.15
CA ILE A 77 2.63 -4.71 13.68
C ILE A 77 2.58 -3.26 13.22
N ASP A 78 1.65 -2.47 13.77
CA ASP A 78 1.48 -1.05 13.47
C ASP A 78 2.76 -0.25 13.75
N ALA A 79 3.34 -0.41 14.94
CA ALA A 79 4.60 0.24 15.30
C ALA A 79 5.77 -0.15 14.37
N ALA A 80 5.82 -1.41 13.90
CA ALA A 80 6.84 -1.85 12.96
C ALA A 80 6.66 -1.24 11.56
N VAL A 81 5.41 -1.08 11.10
CA VAL A 81 5.10 -0.41 9.83
C VAL A 81 5.45 1.07 9.91
N GLU A 82 5.11 1.74 11.00
CA GLU A 82 5.46 3.15 11.24
C GLU A 82 6.98 3.35 11.19
N ALA A 83 7.73 2.53 11.96
CA ALA A 83 9.19 2.58 11.95
C ALA A 83 9.80 2.35 10.55
N ALA A 84 9.21 1.47 9.74
CA ALA A 84 9.63 1.21 8.36
C ALA A 84 9.17 2.27 7.34
N SER A 85 8.34 3.23 7.75
CA SER A 85 7.79 4.29 6.88
C SER A 85 8.40 5.67 7.14
N LEU A 86 9.13 5.83 8.24
CA LEU A 86 9.81 7.07 8.62
C LEU A 86 11.19 7.28 7.94
N ALA A 87 11.63 6.34 7.09
CA ALA A 87 12.92 6.37 6.40
C ALA A 87 12.80 6.86 4.95
#